data_AF-A0AAV0WGU7-F1
#
_entry.id   AF-A0AAV0WGU7-F1
#
_cell.length_a   1.000
_cell.length_b   1.000
_cell.length_c   1.000
_cell.angle_alpha   90.00
_cell.angle_beta   90.00
_cell.angle_gamma   90.00
#
_symmetry.space_group_name_H-M   'P 1'
#
loop_
_entity.id
_entity.type
_entity.pdbx_description
1 polymer ?
#
loop_
_entity_poly.entity_id
_entity_poly.type
_entity_poly.pdbx_seq_one_letter_code
_entity_poly.pdbx_strand_id
1 'polypeptide(L)'
;MLHCVLTGFRTKNDDEYHKGNTPLERLPIDMIKAVPIDYMHAVCLGTMKRMLKFWVRGKQSVRIPNEKIYDADKELISLRQYFPSEFVRLPRSLNDIEYWKANEFRTFLL
;
A
#
# COMPACT_ATOMS: atom_id res chain seq x y z
N MET A 1 1.96 21.43 12.58
CA MET A 1 1.75 19.99 12.85
C MET A 1 2.87 19.09 12.31
N LEU A 2 3.61 19.46 11.25
CA LEU A 2 4.78 18.67 10.77
C LEU A 2 6.11 18.91 11.52
N HIS A 3 6.26 19.99 12.28
CA HIS A 3 7.53 20.32 12.94
C HIS A 3 7.77 19.57 14.27
N CYS A 4 6.73 18.94 14.84
CA CYS A 4 6.81 18.29 16.17
C CYS A 4 7.45 16.88 16.12
N VAL A 5 7.60 16.29 14.93
CA VAL A 5 8.08 14.90 14.79
C VAL A 5 9.61 14.82 14.69
N LEU A 6 10.30 15.92 14.36
CA LEU A 6 11.72 15.88 13.95
C LEU A 6 12.73 15.79 15.11
N THR A 7 12.39 16.23 16.33
CA THR A 7 13.29 16.17 17.50
C THR A 7 12.98 15.00 18.45
N GLY A 8 11.77 14.43 18.38
CA GLY A 8 11.25 13.50 19.38
C GLY A 8 11.82 12.08 19.34
N PHE A 9 12.32 11.61 18.19
CA PHE A 9 12.79 10.22 18.07
C PHE A 9 14.08 9.97 18.86
N ARG A 10 15.07 10.87 18.76
CA ARG A 10 16.32 10.71 19.53
C ARG A 10 16.12 10.96 21.03
N THR A 11 15.18 11.83 21.39
CA THR A 11 14.84 12.08 22.79
C THR A 11 13.90 11.03 23.38
N LYS A 12 13.39 10.10 22.55
CA LYS A 12 12.51 9.01 22.93
C LYS A 12 11.29 9.47 23.72
N ASN A 13 10.67 10.56 23.30
CA ASN A 13 9.51 11.12 24.01
C ASN A 13 8.25 10.24 23.90
N ASP A 14 8.29 9.17 23.11
CA ASP A 14 7.15 8.32 22.80
C ASP A 14 7.47 6.85 23.09
N ASP A 15 7.40 6.46 24.36
CA ASP A 15 7.83 5.14 24.85
C ASP A 15 7.15 3.96 24.13
N GLU A 16 5.93 4.14 23.59
CA GLU A 16 5.19 3.08 22.91
C GLU A 16 5.84 2.67 21.56
N TYR A 17 6.48 3.64 20.88
CA TYR A 17 7.11 3.41 19.58
C TYR A 17 8.62 3.13 19.67
N HIS A 18 9.23 3.24 20.85
CA HIS A 18 10.66 2.96 21.07
C HIS A 18 10.86 1.58 21.69
N LYS A 19 10.99 0.55 20.85
CA LYS A 19 11.15 -0.86 21.29
C LYS A 19 12.57 -1.25 21.74
N GLY A 20 13.51 -0.32 21.73
CA GLY A 20 14.91 -0.54 22.09
C GLY A 20 15.87 0.36 21.31
N ASN A 21 17.17 0.22 21.58
CA ASN A 21 18.21 0.97 20.87
C ASN A 21 18.54 0.27 19.54
N THR A 22 18.54 1.03 18.44
CA THR A 22 19.02 0.52 17.14
C THR A 22 20.46 0.98 16.86
N PRO A 23 21.32 0.16 16.21
CA PRO A 23 22.63 0.61 15.74
C PRO A 23 22.58 1.87 14.86
N LEU A 24 21.46 2.13 14.20
CA LEU A 24 21.24 3.34 13.39
C LEU A 24 21.25 4.63 14.23
N GLU A 25 20.96 4.57 15.53
CA GLU A 25 21.04 5.73 16.44
C GLU A 25 22.47 6.24 16.60
N ARG A 26 23.49 5.38 16.37
CA ARG A 26 24.91 5.75 16.47
C ARG A 26 25.39 6.57 15.29
N LEU A 27 24.66 6.58 14.18
CA LEU A 27 25.04 7.31 12.98
C LEU A 27 24.65 8.79 13.12
N PRO A 28 25.44 9.73 12.56
CA PRO A 28 25.12 11.16 12.56
C PRO A 28 24.07 11.51 11.48
N ILE A 29 23.00 10.70 11.37
CA ILE A 29 21.91 10.89 10.41
C ILE A 29 20.59 11.17 11.14
N ASP A 30 19.74 11.97 10.51
CA ASP A 30 18.34 12.12 10.90
C ASP A 30 17.55 10.96 10.29
N MET A 31 17.25 9.93 11.09
CA MET A 31 16.58 8.71 10.60
C MET A 31 15.21 8.96 9.99
N ILE A 32 14.50 10.02 10.42
CA ILE A 32 13.18 10.36 9.88
C ILE A 32 13.32 10.85 8.43
N LYS A 33 14.38 11.62 8.15
CA LYS A 33 14.65 12.16 6.81
C LYS A 33 15.47 11.20 5.95
N ALA A 34 16.30 10.38 6.57
CA ALA A 34 17.25 9.52 5.88
C ALA A 34 16.64 8.19 5.42
N VAL A 35 15.58 7.71 6.06
CA VAL A 35 14.89 6.48 5.65
C VAL A 35 13.82 6.82 4.62
N PRO A 36 13.98 6.45 3.35
CA PRO A 36 12.96 6.71 2.35
C PRO A 36 11.70 5.88 2.63
N ILE A 37 10.54 6.47 2.36
CA ILE A 37 9.27 5.76 2.41
C ILE A 37 9.21 4.80 1.23
N ASP A 38 9.13 3.50 1.51
CA ASP A 38 9.04 2.48 0.48
C ASP A 38 7.68 2.52 -0.24
N TYR A 39 7.73 2.67 -1.56
CA TYR A 39 6.54 2.76 -2.41
C TYR A 39 5.64 1.53 -2.30
N MET A 40 6.21 0.32 -2.24
CA MET A 40 5.42 -0.92 -2.20
C MET A 40 4.63 -1.03 -0.90
N HIS A 41 5.23 -0.65 0.23
CA HIS A 41 4.55 -0.74 1.53
C HIS A 41 3.59 0.43 1.75
N ALA A 42 3.99 1.66 1.45
CA ALA A 42 3.17 2.83 1.71
C ALA A 42 2.03 2.98 0.71
N VAL A 43 2.33 2.90 -0.59
CA VAL A 43 1.34 3.16 -1.64
C VAL A 43 0.59 1.88 -2.00
N CYS A 44 1.28 0.80 -2.36
CA CYS A 44 0.60 -0.40 -2.86
C CYS A 44 -0.12 -1.17 -1.74
N LEU A 45 0.60 -1.57 -0.68
CA LEU A 45 0.02 -2.33 0.44
C LEU A 45 -0.73 -1.47 1.45
N GLY A 46 -0.43 -0.17 1.52
CA GLY A 46 -1.13 0.80 2.36
C GLY A 46 -2.34 1.37 1.65
N THR A 47 -2.11 2.39 0.83
CA THR A 47 -3.18 3.19 0.19
C THR A 47 -4.05 2.38 -0.76
N MET A 48 -3.46 1.74 -1.78
CA MET A 48 -4.21 1.05 -2.84
C MET A 48 -5.00 -0.13 -2.30
N LYS A 49 -4.37 -0.96 -1.46
CA LYS A 49 -5.06 -2.07 -0.78
C LYS A 49 -6.27 -1.59 0.01
N ARG A 50 -6.12 -0.50 0.79
CA ARG A 50 -7.22 0.04 1.59
C ARG A 50 -8.35 0.58 0.71
N MET A 51 -8.02 1.37 -0.32
CA MET A 51 -9.01 1.96 -1.22
C MET A 51 -9.79 0.88 -1.97
N LEU A 52 -9.11 -0.09 -2.58
CA LEU A 52 -9.78 -1.13 -3.35
C LEU A 52 -10.62 -2.06 -2.48
N LYS A 53 -10.11 -2.45 -1.29
CA LYS A 53 -10.94 -3.23 -0.35
C LYS A 53 -12.18 -2.46 0.08
N PHE A 54 -12.07 -1.16 0.30
CA PHE A 54 -13.23 -0.32 0.63
C PHE A 54 -14.24 -0.27 -0.52
N TRP A 55 -13.77 -0.13 -1.76
CA TRP A 55 -14.64 -0.06 -2.94
C TRP A 55 -15.26 -1.39 -3.36
N VAL A 56 -14.62 -2.54 -3.06
CA VAL A 56 -15.06 -3.88 -3.49
C VAL A 56 -15.71 -4.70 -2.37
N ARG A 57 -15.29 -4.49 -1.12
CA ARG A 57 -15.76 -5.24 0.06
C ARG A 57 -16.31 -4.35 1.18
N GLY A 58 -16.34 -3.03 0.99
CA GLY A 58 -16.93 -2.10 1.96
C GLY A 58 -18.43 -2.26 2.12
N LYS A 59 -19.00 -1.48 3.06
CA LYS A 59 -20.46 -1.43 3.28
C LYS A 59 -21.18 -0.95 2.03
N GLN A 60 -22.41 -1.41 1.81
CA GLN A 60 -23.18 -1.10 0.60
C GLN A 60 -23.38 0.40 0.34
N SER A 61 -23.40 1.25 1.38
CA SER A 61 -23.53 2.70 1.27
C SER A 61 -22.31 3.42 0.66
N VAL A 62 -21.14 2.77 0.66
CA VAL A 62 -19.86 3.35 0.22
C VAL A 62 -19.16 2.51 -0.84
N ARG A 63 -19.63 1.28 -1.03
CA ARG A 63 -19.09 0.34 -2.01
C ARG A 63 -19.60 0.70 -3.40
N ILE A 64 -18.76 0.46 -4.41
CA ILE A 64 -19.17 0.55 -5.80
C ILE A 64 -20.31 -0.47 -6.06
N PRO A 65 -21.32 -0.14 -6.90
CA PRO A 65 -22.34 -1.10 -7.28
C PRO A 65 -21.76 -2.41 -7.83
N ASN A 66 -22.37 -3.54 -7.49
CA ASN A 66 -21.88 -4.87 -7.88
C ASN A 66 -21.70 -5.01 -9.39
N GLU A 67 -22.61 -4.45 -10.18
CA GLU A 67 -22.57 -4.47 -11.65
C GLU A 67 -21.27 -3.84 -12.16
N LYS A 68 -20.90 -2.66 -11.65
CA LYS A 68 -19.65 -2.00 -12.04
C LYS A 68 -18.40 -2.75 -11.57
N ILE A 69 -18.46 -3.40 -10.41
CA ILE A 69 -17.36 -4.25 -9.94
C ILE A 69 -17.20 -5.46 -10.88
N TYR A 70 -18.32 -6.06 -11.30
CA TYR A 70 -18.33 -7.18 -12.23
C TYR A 70 -17.77 -6.79 -13.60
N ASP A 71 -18.19 -5.64 -14.15
CA ASP A 71 -17.68 -5.13 -15.42
C ASP A 71 -16.18 -4.85 -15.34
N ALA A 72 -15.73 -4.18 -14.28
CA ALA A 72 -14.31 -3.92 -14.04
C ALA A 72 -13.49 -5.21 -13.89
N ASP A 73 -14.02 -6.22 -13.20
CA ASP A 73 -13.36 -7.53 -13.06
C ASP A 73 -13.21 -8.23 -14.41
N LYS A 74 -14.27 -8.22 -15.23
CA LYS A 74 -14.26 -8.80 -16.57
C LYS A 74 -13.23 -8.12 -17.48
N GLU A 75 -13.18 -6.79 -17.47
CA GLU A 75 -12.18 -6.02 -18.21
C GLU A 75 -10.76 -6.37 -17.74
N LEU A 76 -10.53 -6.38 -16.42
CA LEU A 76 -9.24 -6.69 -15.81
C LEU A 76 -8.73 -8.09 -16.22
N ILE A 77 -9.62 -9.08 -16.24
CA ILE A 77 -9.28 -10.44 -16.70
C ILE A 77 -9.03 -10.48 -18.21
N SER A 78 -9.79 -9.74 -19.00
CA SER A 78 -9.60 -9.69 -20.46
C SER A 78 -8.24 -9.09 -20.87
N LEU A 79 -7.68 -8.18 -20.06
CA LEU A 79 -6.38 -7.57 -20.28
C LEU A 79 -5.21 -8.55 -20.14
N ARG A 80 -5.41 -9.70 -19.46
CA ARG A 80 -4.33 -10.67 -19.19
C ARG A 80 -3.64 -11.15 -20.47
N GLN A 81 -4.37 -11.26 -21.58
CA GLN A 81 -3.80 -11.73 -22.86
C GLN A 81 -2.89 -10.68 -23.54
N TYR A 82 -3.06 -9.40 -23.20
CA TYR A 82 -2.29 -8.28 -23.74
C TYR A 82 -1.26 -7.76 -22.74
N PHE A 83 -1.07 -8.46 -21.62
CA PHE A 83 -0.30 -7.95 -20.50
C PHE A 83 1.20 -8.07 -20.75
N PRO A 84 2.01 -7.01 -20.53
CA PRO A 84 3.43 -7.04 -20.82
C PRO A 84 4.20 -8.02 -19.91
N SER A 85 5.26 -8.63 -20.43
CA SER A 85 6.05 -9.64 -19.72
C SER A 85 6.98 -9.03 -18.65
N GLU A 86 7.20 -7.71 -18.69
CA GLU A 86 7.96 -6.95 -17.71
C GLU A 86 7.29 -6.92 -16.33
N PHE A 87 5.98 -7.19 -16.29
CA PHE A 87 5.26 -7.30 -15.03
C PHE A 87 5.36 -8.71 -14.46
N VAL A 88 5.79 -8.79 -13.20
CA VAL A 88 6.01 -10.06 -12.49
C VAL A 88 4.73 -10.91 -12.33
N ARG A 89 3.55 -10.29 -12.37
CA ARG A 89 2.26 -10.98 -12.20
C ARG A 89 1.22 -10.43 -13.17
N LEU A 90 0.43 -11.34 -13.73
CA LEU A 90 -0.75 -11.01 -14.52
C LEU A 90 -1.88 -10.46 -13.64
N PRO A 91 -2.73 -9.56 -14.16
CA PRO A 91 -3.92 -9.08 -13.46
C PRO A 91 -4.79 -10.24 -12.96
N ARG A 92 -5.18 -10.22 -11.69
CA ARG A 92 -6.05 -11.25 -11.08
C ARG A 92 -7.44 -10.69 -10.84
N SER A 93 -8.41 -11.55 -10.55
CA SER A 93 -9.77 -11.10 -10.28
C SER A 93 -9.83 -10.22 -9.04
N LEU A 94 -10.67 -9.18 -9.09
CA LEU A 94 -11.08 -8.37 -7.95
C LEU A 94 -11.77 -9.21 -6.87
N ASN A 95 -12.29 -10.39 -7.22
CA ASN A 95 -12.85 -11.30 -6.23
C ASN A 95 -11.79 -11.84 -5.27
N ASP A 96 -10.54 -12.00 -5.73
CA ASP A 96 -9.40 -12.52 -4.97
C ASP A 96 -8.61 -11.41 -4.27
N ILE A 97 -9.14 -10.19 -4.20
CA ILE A 97 -8.43 -9.00 -3.70
C ILE A 97 -7.84 -9.15 -2.29
N GLU A 98 -8.38 -10.06 -1.49
CA GLU A 98 -7.87 -10.36 -0.15
C GLU A 98 -6.48 -11.03 -0.19
N TYR A 99 -6.19 -11.75 -1.27
CA TYR A 99 -4.95 -12.49 -1.49
C TYR A 99 -3.96 -11.75 -2.39
N TRP A 100 -4.27 -10.53 -2.82
CA TRP A 100 -3.37 -9.69 -3.61
C TRP A 100 -2.12 -9.29 -2.81
N LYS A 101 -0.97 -9.26 -3.49
CA LYS A 101 0.30 -8.77 -2.96
C LYS A 101 0.61 -7.40 -3.56
N ALA A 102 1.73 -6.80 -3.14
CA ALA A 102 2.11 -5.45 -3.54
C ALA A 102 2.16 -5.26 -5.06
N ASN A 103 2.62 -6.29 -5.80
CA ASN A 103 2.74 -6.22 -7.25
C ASN A 103 1.39 -6.11 -7.96
N GLU A 104 0.37 -6.84 -7.50
CA GLU A 104 -0.98 -6.75 -8.06
C GLU A 104 -1.61 -5.39 -7.78
N PHE A 105 -1.43 -4.84 -6.57
CA PHE A 105 -1.88 -3.48 -6.27
C PHE A 105 -1.13 -2.41 -7.06
N ARG A 106 0.18 -2.60 -7.30
CA ARG A 106 0.98 -1.74 -8.16
C ARG A 106 0.46 -1.78 -9.60
N THR A 107 0.26 -2.98 -10.12
CA THR A 107 -0.25 -3.20 -11.48
C THR A 107 -1.61 -2.56 -11.68
N PHE A 108 -2.52 -2.66 -10.70
CA PHE A 108 -3.83 -2.02 -10.81
C PHE A 108 -3.78 -0.49 -10.79
N LEU A 109 -2.79 0.10 -10.11
CA LEU A 109 -2.62 1.55 -10.03
C LEU A 109 -2.05 2.16 -11.33
N LEU A 110 -1.30 1.37 -12.10
CA LEU A 110 -0.65 1.80 -13.34
C LEU A 110 -1.57 1.57 -14.54
#